data_AF-A0A2P6NE91-F1
#
_entry.id   AF-A0A2P6NE91-F1
#
_cell.length_a   1.000
_cell.length_b   1.000
_cell.length_c   1.000
_cell.angle_alpha   90.00
_cell.angle_beta   90.00
_cell.angle_gamma   90.00
#
_symmetry.space_group_name_H-M   'P 1'
#
loop_
_entity.id
_entity.type
_entity.pdbx_description
1 polymer ?
#
loop_
_entity_poly.entity_id
_entity_poly.type
_entity_poly.pdbx_seq_one_letter_code
_entity_poly.pdbx_strand_id
1 'polypeptide(L)'
;MDEHTLNGILSSYDITWLILKMSLSERGNKERRERTRKTGIVTFRLTCHLWKDIVNTFTDSFTYDLQTALTKKLQHSIGFLVQLRIPLRGNPLQYIFRHYDFTPDIRQYTEVIKMLLAHPRVDPSARDSEAIRVASTQDDEDAVRLLLEDPRVDPSANHNEAIRKISMNRRDRSWRTMKLLLADARVDPSAEDNEAVIEASQIGAYKKVELLLLDSRVDPSAQNNLALRNAAINRHDEVVRLLMAHPRVNASDRDNEAIRSAARQGHSRVVDVLLRDPRVNPSVRDNETMREASAGGHYEVVRLLLADSRVDPSVRDNEAIRRASISMANSAPDTVEALMDDPRVDPTANDNEAIRLASAYGYHEIVDVLLDHPRVDPSARDNEAFRVAMKERRDQVVLLLSDDERVTPSIDENDDITVDLGRRDTEVARLLITYFHADPSAYDNRAIVEASIRGNLSLVQLLLADPRVNPAAQDNLAICRASSIEIVRLLLKDPRVNPAASDNFALRSASANGNRNKVEVLLADARVDPSERNNEALQHAARSGSRQVVQMLLSDQRVDDAFDYHEIASYARSTEISEVLLAHWLAKRGSIPSVTGR
;
A
#
# COMPACT_ATOMS: atom_id res chain seq x y z
N MET A 1 -38.64 -23.73 49.48
CA MET A 1 -37.69 -22.87 50.24
C MET A 1 -37.29 -21.82 49.23
N ASP A 2 -37.86 -20.64 49.39
CA ASP A 2 -38.23 -19.75 48.27
C ASP A 2 -37.09 -18.95 47.66
N GLU A 3 -37.20 -18.79 46.35
CA GLU A 3 -36.30 -18.13 45.39
C GLU A 3 -36.42 -16.58 45.40
N HIS A 4 -36.71 -15.97 46.56
CA HIS A 4 -37.03 -14.53 46.66
C HIS A 4 -35.91 -13.63 47.19
N THR A 5 -34.65 -14.08 47.15
CA THR A 5 -33.50 -13.26 47.59
C THR A 5 -32.39 -13.25 46.55
N LEU A 6 -32.64 -12.63 45.40
CA LEU A 6 -31.59 -12.09 44.55
C LEU A 6 -32.05 -10.74 44.02
N ASN A 7 -31.74 -9.69 44.77
CA ASN A 7 -31.47 -8.30 44.34
C ASN A 7 -31.57 -7.26 45.46
N GLY A 8 -31.62 -7.66 46.73
CA GLY A 8 -31.35 -6.75 47.87
C GLY A 8 -32.34 -5.59 48.06
N ILE A 9 -33.40 -5.52 47.25
CA ILE A 9 -34.52 -4.61 47.43
C ILE A 9 -35.71 -5.50 47.75
N LEU A 10 -36.09 -5.57 49.04
CA LEU A 10 -37.38 -6.10 49.43
C LEU A 10 -38.44 -5.32 48.66
N SER A 11 -39.27 -5.99 47.85
CA SER A 11 -40.33 -5.28 47.15
C SER A 11 -41.30 -4.68 48.19
N SER A 12 -41.95 -3.56 47.85
CA SER A 12 -42.98 -2.97 48.71
C SER A 12 -44.07 -3.98 49.07
N TYR A 13 -44.30 -4.96 48.20
CA TYR A 13 -45.18 -6.11 48.41
C TYR A 13 -44.65 -7.07 49.49
N ASP A 14 -43.36 -7.39 49.51
CA ASP A 14 -42.76 -8.29 50.51
C ASP A 14 -42.78 -7.70 51.91
N ILE A 15 -42.48 -6.41 52.03
CA ILE A 15 -42.55 -5.67 53.30
C ILE A 15 -44.01 -5.60 53.78
N THR A 16 -44.94 -5.29 52.87
CA THR A 16 -46.38 -5.23 53.17
C THR A 16 -46.90 -6.59 53.62
N TRP A 17 -46.49 -7.67 52.97
CA TRP A 17 -46.90 -9.03 53.28
C TRP A 17 -46.33 -9.52 54.62
N LEU A 18 -45.05 -9.24 54.90
CA LEU A 18 -44.41 -9.60 56.15
C LEU A 18 -45.08 -8.87 57.34
N ILE A 19 -45.38 -7.58 57.18
CA ILE A 19 -46.05 -6.78 58.21
C ILE A 19 -47.51 -7.21 58.39
N LEU A 20 -48.24 -7.54 57.33
CA LEU A 20 -49.60 -8.11 57.41
C LEU A 20 -49.59 -9.45 58.14
N LYS A 21 -48.62 -10.31 57.83
CA LYS A 21 -48.44 -11.61 58.48
C LYS A 21 -48.18 -11.44 59.98
N MET A 22 -47.27 -10.53 60.36
CA MET A 22 -46.97 -10.22 61.77
C MET A 22 -48.15 -9.56 62.50
N SER A 23 -48.93 -8.70 61.81
CA SER A 23 -50.07 -7.98 62.42
C SER A 23 -51.32 -8.85 62.56
N LEU A 24 -51.44 -9.92 61.77
CA LEU A 24 -52.59 -10.84 61.77
C LEU A 24 -52.33 -12.15 62.53
N SER A 25 -51.08 -12.41 62.94
CA SER A 25 -50.69 -13.61 63.68
C SER A 25 -50.75 -13.43 65.20
N GLU A 26 -51.93 -13.21 65.79
CA GLU A 26 -52.12 -13.45 67.22
C GLU A 26 -53.48 -14.11 67.53
N ARG A 27 -53.45 -15.11 68.43
CA ARG A 27 -54.60 -15.87 68.92
C ARG A 27 -55.08 -15.25 70.25
N GLY A 28 -56.21 -14.56 70.22
CA GLY A 28 -56.86 -13.96 71.40
C GLY A 28 -58.29 -13.48 71.12
N ASN A 29 -59.04 -13.18 72.19
CA ASN A 29 -60.50 -13.00 72.21
C ASN A 29 -61.03 -11.81 71.34
N LYS A 30 -62.28 -11.91 70.87
CA LYS A 30 -62.87 -11.19 69.71
C LYS A 30 -62.82 -9.65 69.80
N GLU A 31 -63.09 -9.04 70.95
CA GLU A 31 -63.11 -7.58 71.12
C GLU A 31 -61.70 -6.95 71.13
N ARG A 32 -60.71 -7.64 71.69
CA ARG A 32 -59.31 -7.21 71.67
C ARG A 32 -58.76 -7.26 70.24
N ARG A 33 -59.22 -8.23 69.45
CA ARG A 33 -58.91 -8.40 68.02
C ARG A 33 -59.36 -7.20 67.17
N GLU A 34 -60.53 -6.62 67.44
CA GLU A 34 -61.08 -5.50 66.67
C GLU A 34 -60.31 -4.18 66.92
N ARG A 35 -59.97 -3.87 68.18
CA ARG A 35 -59.16 -2.70 68.55
C ARG A 35 -57.72 -2.83 68.07
N THR A 36 -57.08 -3.97 68.29
CA THR A 36 -55.70 -4.21 67.82
C THR A 36 -55.61 -4.24 66.29
N ARG A 37 -56.64 -4.72 65.59
CA ARG A 37 -56.72 -4.65 64.12
C ARG A 37 -56.87 -3.21 63.62
N LYS A 38 -57.70 -2.38 64.27
CA LYS A 38 -57.81 -0.95 63.90
C LYS A 38 -56.50 -0.20 64.17
N THR A 39 -55.86 -0.42 65.32
CA THR A 39 -54.54 0.15 65.63
C THR A 39 -53.48 -0.36 64.64
N GLY A 40 -53.46 -1.66 64.34
CA GLY A 40 -52.55 -2.26 63.36
C GLY A 40 -52.75 -1.72 61.94
N ILE A 41 -53.99 -1.44 61.52
CA ILE A 41 -54.28 -0.80 60.22
C ILE A 41 -53.81 0.66 60.21
N VAL A 42 -53.96 1.39 61.32
CA VAL A 42 -53.49 2.78 61.43
C VAL A 42 -51.96 2.82 61.43
N THR A 43 -51.31 1.97 62.22
CA THR A 43 -49.85 1.81 62.22
C THR A 43 -49.36 1.39 60.84
N PHE A 44 -50.03 0.46 60.17
CA PHE A 44 -49.71 0.05 58.80
C PHE A 44 -49.81 1.20 57.79
N ARG A 45 -50.89 2.00 57.84
CA ARG A 45 -51.04 3.19 57.00
C ARG A 45 -49.97 4.23 57.27
N LEU A 46 -49.63 4.46 58.53
CA LEU A 46 -48.56 5.38 58.93
C LEU A 46 -47.19 4.87 58.48
N THR A 47 -46.90 3.56 58.61
CA THR A 47 -45.66 2.96 58.12
C THR A 47 -45.57 3.03 56.60
N CYS A 48 -46.65 2.76 55.86
CA CYS A 48 -46.68 2.91 54.41
C CYS A 48 -46.51 4.38 53.99
N HIS A 49 -47.09 5.32 54.74
CA HIS A 49 -46.88 6.75 54.53
C HIS A 49 -45.43 7.15 54.81
N LEU A 50 -44.85 6.72 55.93
CA LEU A 50 -43.46 7.01 56.27
C LEU A 50 -42.50 6.42 55.23
N TRP A 51 -42.78 5.21 54.75
CA TRP A 51 -41.99 4.56 53.71
C TRP A 51 -42.12 5.30 52.38
N LYS A 52 -43.34 5.72 52.01
CA LYS A 52 -43.58 6.60 50.86
C LYS A 52 -42.85 7.93 51.01
N ASP A 53 -42.85 8.55 52.18
CA ASP A 53 -42.19 9.82 52.44
C ASP A 53 -40.67 9.68 52.40
N ILE A 54 -40.11 8.60 52.95
CA ILE A 54 -38.69 8.25 52.84
C ILE A 54 -38.31 8.04 51.37
N VAL A 55 -39.07 7.25 50.61
CA VAL A 55 -38.84 7.08 49.17
C VAL A 55 -38.94 8.41 48.43
N ASN A 56 -39.91 9.25 48.79
CA ASN A 56 -40.06 10.57 48.21
C ASN A 56 -38.86 11.49 48.54
N THR A 57 -38.24 11.37 49.71
CA THR A 57 -37.00 12.12 50.03
C THR A 57 -35.78 11.68 49.21
N PHE A 58 -35.77 10.46 48.67
CA PHE A 58 -34.71 9.95 47.78
C PHE A 58 -34.97 10.25 46.29
N THR A 59 -36.09 10.90 45.94
CA THR A 59 -36.52 11.10 44.54
C THR A 59 -35.48 11.84 43.68
N ASP A 60 -34.72 12.76 44.28
CA ASP A 60 -33.64 13.47 43.59
C ASP A 60 -32.39 12.59 43.40
N SER A 61 -32.11 11.70 44.35
CA SER A 61 -30.99 10.74 44.31
C SER A 61 -31.20 9.63 43.27
N PHE A 62 -32.44 9.20 43.06
CA PHE A 62 -32.79 8.15 42.08
C PHE A 62 -32.51 8.52 40.62
N THR A 63 -32.28 9.81 40.33
CA THR A 63 -31.89 10.27 38.99
C THR A 63 -30.54 9.69 38.56
N TYR A 64 -29.58 9.58 39.48
CA TYR A 64 -28.27 8.95 39.23
C TYR A 64 -28.41 7.43 39.11
N ASP A 65 -29.36 6.86 39.84
CA ASP A 65 -29.65 5.43 39.81
C ASP A 65 -30.25 4.99 38.48
N LEU A 66 -31.02 5.85 37.78
CA LEU A 66 -31.52 5.52 36.44
C LEU A 66 -30.37 5.44 35.42
N GLN A 67 -29.48 6.43 35.37
CA GLN A 67 -28.31 6.38 34.48
C GLN A 67 -27.43 5.18 34.81
N THR A 68 -27.17 4.91 36.09
CA THR A 68 -26.38 3.75 36.53
C THR A 68 -27.08 2.43 36.19
N ALA A 69 -28.40 2.35 36.35
CA ALA A 69 -29.19 1.16 36.00
C ALA A 69 -29.18 0.92 34.48
N LEU A 70 -29.21 1.99 33.68
CA LEU A 70 -28.97 1.93 32.24
C LEU A 70 -27.55 1.40 31.97
N THR A 71 -26.49 2.04 32.47
CA THR A 71 -25.10 1.57 32.26
C THR A 71 -24.91 0.09 32.63
N LYS A 72 -25.52 -0.35 33.74
CA LYS A 72 -25.44 -1.72 34.24
C LYS A 72 -26.47 -2.69 33.64
N LYS A 73 -27.31 -2.23 32.71
CA LYS A 73 -28.32 -3.03 31.98
C LYS A 73 -29.34 -3.71 32.92
N LEU A 74 -29.69 -3.06 34.03
CA LEU A 74 -30.55 -3.63 35.06
C LEU A 74 -32.04 -3.43 34.71
N GLN A 75 -32.61 -4.31 33.88
CA GLN A 75 -33.97 -4.18 33.33
C GLN A 75 -35.05 -3.92 34.40
N HIS A 76 -35.07 -4.70 35.49
CA HIS A 76 -36.05 -4.53 36.56
C HIS A 76 -35.91 -3.19 37.28
N SER A 77 -34.66 -2.75 37.52
CA SER A 77 -34.37 -1.45 38.12
C SER A 77 -34.77 -0.30 37.19
N ILE A 78 -34.50 -0.41 35.88
CA ILE A 78 -34.92 0.57 34.89
C ILE A 78 -36.45 0.68 34.87
N GLY A 79 -37.16 -0.45 34.78
CA GLY A 79 -38.63 -0.48 34.76
C GLY A 79 -39.24 0.13 36.02
N PHE A 80 -38.70 -0.18 37.19
CA PHE A 80 -39.12 0.42 38.46
C PHE A 80 -38.88 1.94 38.50
N LEU A 81 -37.67 2.38 38.16
CA LEU A 81 -37.28 3.79 38.20
C LEU A 81 -38.07 4.66 37.20
N VAL A 82 -38.39 4.11 36.03
CA VAL A 82 -39.21 4.78 35.02
C VAL A 82 -40.67 4.94 35.49
N GLN A 83 -41.22 4.00 36.29
CA GLN A 83 -42.57 4.14 36.84
C GLN A 83 -42.69 5.24 37.91
N LEU A 84 -41.60 5.59 38.60
CA LEU A 84 -41.61 6.52 39.72
C LEU A 84 -41.73 8.01 39.34
N ARG A 85 -41.86 8.37 38.05
CA ARG A 85 -41.95 9.76 37.54
C ARG A 85 -40.87 10.69 38.13
N ILE A 86 -39.65 10.17 38.28
CA ILE A 86 -38.50 10.90 38.81
C ILE A 86 -38.11 12.07 37.88
N PRO A 87 -37.48 13.14 38.40
CA PRO A 87 -36.78 14.12 37.56
C PRO A 87 -35.72 13.41 36.72
N LEU A 88 -35.57 13.79 35.44
CA LEU A 88 -34.55 13.21 34.56
C LEU A 88 -33.38 14.19 34.42
N ARG A 89 -32.15 13.73 34.63
CA ARG A 89 -30.94 14.45 34.22
C ARG A 89 -30.62 14.10 32.78
N GLY A 90 -30.96 15.00 31.87
CA GLY A 90 -30.80 14.80 30.43
C GLY A 90 -31.78 13.75 29.88
N ASN A 91 -31.54 13.32 28.66
CA ASN A 91 -32.41 12.38 27.96
C ASN A 91 -31.87 10.94 28.10
N PRO A 92 -32.55 10.04 28.85
CA PRO A 92 -32.10 8.66 29.01
C PRO A 92 -32.09 7.88 27.68
N LEU A 93 -32.95 8.25 26.72
CA LEU A 93 -32.96 7.64 25.39
C LEU A 93 -31.65 7.92 24.64
N GLN A 94 -31.17 9.17 24.68
CA GLN A 94 -29.87 9.55 24.09
C GLN A 94 -28.70 8.83 24.79
N TYR A 95 -28.78 8.67 26.12
CA TYR A 95 -27.75 7.97 26.88
C TYR A 95 -27.61 6.52 26.40
N ILE A 96 -28.72 5.83 26.13
CA ILE A 96 -28.69 4.46 25.61
C ILE A 96 -27.99 4.41 24.26
N PHE A 97 -28.42 5.23 23.30
CA PHE A 97 -27.88 5.15 21.94
C PHE A 97 -26.38 5.53 21.85
N ARG A 98 -25.85 6.33 22.79
CA ARG A 98 -24.43 6.74 22.82
C ARG A 98 -23.47 5.80 23.55
N HIS A 99 -23.94 5.11 24.59
CA HIS A 99 -23.06 4.39 25.51
C HIS A 99 -23.19 2.88 25.47
N TYR A 100 -24.07 2.38 24.63
CA TYR A 100 -24.24 0.95 24.47
C TYR A 100 -23.58 0.46 23.20
N ASP A 101 -22.59 -0.42 23.38
CA ASP A 101 -22.17 -1.35 22.34
C ASP A 101 -23.28 -2.40 22.19
N PHE A 102 -23.99 -2.32 21.07
CA PHE A 102 -25.11 -3.20 20.70
C PHE A 102 -24.61 -4.64 20.53
N THR A 103 -24.53 -5.32 21.66
CA THR A 103 -24.20 -6.73 21.84
C THR A 103 -25.51 -7.55 21.85
N PRO A 104 -25.47 -8.83 21.46
CA PRO A 104 -26.59 -9.52 20.79
C PRO A 104 -27.81 -9.88 21.65
N ASP A 105 -27.95 -9.36 22.87
CA ASP A 105 -29.16 -9.60 23.67
C ASP A 105 -30.30 -8.61 23.31
N ILE A 106 -30.72 -8.67 22.04
CA ILE A 106 -31.62 -7.73 21.34
C ILE A 106 -32.98 -7.58 22.04
N ARG A 107 -33.46 -8.62 22.74
CA ARG A 107 -34.77 -8.61 23.40
C ARG A 107 -34.83 -7.72 24.63
N GLN A 108 -33.73 -7.58 25.37
CA GLN A 108 -33.70 -6.78 26.59
C GLN A 108 -33.70 -5.27 26.29
N TYR A 109 -33.07 -4.86 25.19
CA TYR A 109 -33.00 -3.46 24.75
C TYR A 109 -34.32 -2.93 24.22
N THR A 110 -35.02 -3.75 23.44
CA THR A 110 -36.31 -3.42 22.83
C THR A 110 -37.33 -3.03 23.90
N GLU A 111 -37.39 -3.78 25.01
CA GLU A 111 -38.31 -3.47 26.12
C GLU A 111 -37.89 -2.22 26.89
N VAL A 112 -36.59 -1.97 27.06
CA VAL A 112 -36.10 -0.73 27.68
C VAL A 112 -36.47 0.50 26.85
N ILE A 113 -36.31 0.44 25.52
CA ILE A 113 -36.71 1.54 24.63
C ILE A 113 -38.22 1.81 24.75
N LYS A 114 -39.06 0.77 24.72
CA LYS A 114 -40.52 0.92 24.93
C LYS A 114 -40.86 1.57 26.27
N MET A 115 -40.23 1.13 27.36
CA MET A 115 -40.45 1.69 28.69
C MET A 115 -40.07 3.18 28.74
N LEU A 116 -38.95 3.56 28.13
CA LEU A 116 -38.51 4.95 28.09
C LEU A 116 -39.40 5.84 27.22
N LEU A 117 -39.84 5.36 26.05
CA LEU A 117 -40.75 6.11 25.17
C LEU A 117 -42.10 6.38 25.84
N ALA A 118 -42.60 5.44 26.66
CA ALA A 118 -43.82 5.62 27.45
C ALA A 118 -43.69 6.67 28.56
N HIS A 119 -42.47 7.10 28.94
CA HIS A 119 -42.27 8.05 30.01
C HIS A 119 -42.56 9.50 29.56
N PRO A 120 -43.47 10.24 30.24
CA PRO A 120 -43.91 11.56 29.77
C PRO A 120 -42.82 12.63 29.65
N ARG A 121 -41.71 12.50 30.40
CA ARG A 121 -40.58 13.44 30.38
C ARG A 121 -39.45 13.04 29.42
N VAL A 122 -39.54 11.87 28.79
CA VAL A 122 -38.57 11.48 27.75
C VAL A 122 -39.00 12.12 26.45
N ASP A 123 -38.11 12.94 25.90
CA ASP A 123 -38.31 13.60 24.62
C ASP A 123 -37.55 12.84 23.52
N PRO A 124 -38.20 12.01 22.70
CA PRO A 124 -37.49 11.25 21.69
C PRO A 124 -37.03 12.10 20.48
N SER A 125 -37.45 13.37 20.40
CA SER A 125 -37.04 14.33 19.36
C SER A 125 -35.77 15.12 19.70
N ALA A 126 -35.27 14.99 20.93
CA ALA A 126 -34.15 15.79 21.41
C ALA A 126 -32.88 15.62 20.56
N ARG A 127 -32.16 16.74 20.35
CA ARG A 127 -30.95 16.84 19.49
C ARG A 127 -31.21 16.34 18.06
N ASP A 128 -32.24 16.90 17.42
CA ASP A 128 -32.63 16.57 16.06
C ASP A 128 -32.85 15.07 15.88
N SER A 129 -33.70 14.50 16.74
CA SER A 129 -34.05 13.07 16.78
C SER A 129 -32.82 12.16 16.72
N GLU A 130 -31.82 12.43 17.56
CA GLU A 130 -30.55 11.68 17.57
C GLU A 130 -30.76 10.17 17.72
N ALA A 131 -31.76 9.75 18.51
CA ALA A 131 -32.05 8.34 18.77
C ALA A 131 -32.27 7.53 17.48
N ILE A 132 -33.10 8.01 16.56
CA ILE A 132 -33.37 7.31 15.30
C ILE A 132 -32.19 7.35 14.34
N ARG A 133 -31.43 8.46 14.32
CA ARG A 133 -30.22 8.59 13.51
C ARG A 133 -29.13 7.61 13.94
N VAL A 134 -28.90 7.47 15.24
CA VAL A 134 -27.90 6.54 15.79
C VAL A 134 -28.36 5.09 15.58
N ALA A 135 -29.62 4.77 15.87
CA ALA A 135 -30.19 3.45 15.60
C ALA A 135 -30.04 3.04 14.12
N SER A 136 -30.30 3.97 13.19
CA SER A 136 -30.15 3.75 11.75
C SER A 136 -28.68 3.56 11.36
N THR A 137 -27.76 4.34 11.93
CA THR A 137 -26.32 4.17 11.68
C THR A 137 -25.81 2.80 12.13
N GLN A 138 -26.35 2.31 13.25
CA GLN A 138 -26.01 1.01 13.83
C GLN A 138 -26.74 -0.16 13.18
N ASP A 139 -27.65 0.09 12.24
CA ASP A 139 -28.51 -0.92 11.60
C ASP A 139 -29.34 -1.73 12.62
N ASP A 140 -29.88 -1.04 13.62
CA ASP A 140 -30.81 -1.64 14.60
C ASP A 140 -32.24 -1.55 14.09
N GLU A 141 -32.65 -2.57 13.33
CA GLU A 141 -33.97 -2.66 12.70
C GLU A 141 -35.11 -2.56 13.72
N ASP A 142 -34.98 -3.19 14.89
CA ASP A 142 -36.03 -3.24 15.91
C ASP A 142 -36.16 -1.90 16.64
N ALA A 143 -35.04 -1.26 16.99
CA ALA A 143 -35.06 0.08 17.57
C ALA A 143 -35.62 1.12 16.60
N VAL A 144 -35.23 1.08 15.32
CA VAL A 144 -35.78 1.99 14.30
C VAL A 144 -37.29 1.78 14.16
N ARG A 145 -37.77 0.52 14.14
CA ARG A 145 -39.21 0.23 14.09
C ARG A 145 -39.97 0.85 15.26
N LEU A 146 -39.49 0.64 16.49
CA LEU A 146 -40.12 1.21 17.70
C LEU A 146 -40.09 2.73 17.75
N LEU A 147 -38.98 3.34 17.30
CA LEU A 147 -38.87 4.80 17.27
C LEU A 147 -39.83 5.42 16.26
N LEU A 148 -40.02 4.80 15.10
CA LEU A 148 -40.97 5.26 14.08
C LEU A 148 -42.44 5.14 14.52
N GLU A 149 -42.77 4.23 15.44
CA GLU A 149 -44.11 4.12 16.03
C GLU A 149 -44.47 5.33 16.94
N ASP A 150 -43.47 6.04 17.49
CA ASP A 150 -43.70 7.23 18.31
C ASP A 150 -43.81 8.49 17.42
N PRO A 151 -44.97 9.17 17.38
CA PRO A 151 -45.19 10.31 16.49
C PRO A 151 -44.30 11.52 16.82
N ARG A 152 -43.69 11.57 18.01
CA ARG A 152 -42.76 12.63 18.41
C ARG A 152 -41.38 12.47 17.77
N VAL A 153 -41.01 11.27 17.32
CA VAL A 153 -39.75 11.05 16.60
C VAL A 153 -39.87 11.66 15.21
N ASP A 154 -38.95 12.55 14.86
CA ASP A 154 -38.83 13.09 13.50
C ASP A 154 -37.73 12.34 12.73
N PRO A 155 -38.09 11.44 11.78
CA PRO A 155 -37.10 10.71 10.99
C PRO A 155 -36.44 11.57 9.90
N SER A 156 -36.97 12.77 9.63
CA SER A 156 -36.41 13.73 8.67
C SER A 156 -35.35 14.66 9.27
N ALA A 157 -35.11 14.54 10.57
CA ALA A 157 -34.22 15.41 11.31
C ALA A 157 -32.76 15.36 10.79
N ASN A 158 -32.07 16.50 10.95
CA ASN A 158 -30.72 16.74 10.44
C ASN A 158 -30.57 16.39 8.95
N HIS A 159 -31.46 16.98 8.13
CA HIS A 159 -31.45 16.78 6.68
C HIS A 159 -31.61 15.30 6.29
N ASN A 160 -32.55 14.59 6.90
CA ASN A 160 -32.78 13.16 6.69
C ASN A 160 -31.51 12.30 6.92
N GLU A 161 -30.72 12.58 7.97
CA GLU A 161 -29.47 11.84 8.19
C GLU A 161 -29.69 10.33 8.36
N ALA A 162 -30.82 9.91 8.94
CA ALA A 162 -31.12 8.48 9.13
C ALA A 162 -31.06 7.67 7.81
N ILE A 163 -31.73 8.15 6.75
CA ILE A 163 -31.74 7.47 5.44
C ILE A 163 -30.39 7.58 4.72
N ARG A 164 -29.66 8.69 4.90
CA ARG A 164 -28.33 8.92 4.31
C ARG A 164 -27.25 8.07 4.97
N LYS A 165 -27.27 7.89 6.29
CA LYS A 165 -26.31 7.02 7.00
C LYS A 165 -26.56 5.54 6.75
N ILE A 166 -27.83 5.12 6.69
CA ILE A 166 -28.11 3.72 6.36
C ILE A 166 -27.73 3.40 4.91
N SER A 167 -27.75 4.36 3.96
CA SER A 167 -27.37 4.09 2.57
C SER A 167 -25.91 3.65 2.42
N MET A 168 -24.98 4.31 3.12
CA MET A 168 -23.55 3.99 3.14
C MET A 168 -23.17 2.75 3.99
N ASN A 169 -24.11 2.18 4.76
CA ASN A 169 -23.83 1.04 5.62
C ASN A 169 -23.56 -0.25 4.80
N ARG A 170 -22.40 -0.88 4.97
CA ARG A 170 -22.00 -2.06 4.17
C ARG A 170 -22.59 -3.41 4.64
N ARG A 171 -23.38 -3.45 5.72
CA ARG A 171 -23.99 -4.69 6.19
C ARG A 171 -25.07 -5.19 5.24
N ASP A 172 -25.06 -6.50 4.95
CA ASP A 172 -25.98 -7.13 3.98
C ASP A 172 -27.47 -6.92 4.25
N ARG A 173 -27.86 -6.74 5.52
CA ARG A 173 -29.27 -6.64 5.94
C ARG A 173 -29.77 -5.21 6.09
N SER A 174 -28.89 -4.21 5.93
CA SER A 174 -29.20 -2.79 6.14
C SER A 174 -30.28 -2.21 5.21
N TRP A 175 -30.56 -2.89 4.10
CA TRP A 175 -31.70 -2.55 3.24
C TRP A 175 -33.05 -2.74 3.94
N ARG A 176 -33.16 -3.60 4.97
CA ARG A 176 -34.39 -3.78 5.76
C ARG A 176 -34.71 -2.55 6.60
N THR A 177 -33.70 -2.03 7.31
CA THR A 177 -33.80 -0.79 8.06
C THR A 177 -34.11 0.39 7.14
N MET A 178 -33.45 0.46 5.97
CA MET A 178 -33.80 1.44 4.92
C MET A 178 -35.25 1.32 4.48
N LYS A 179 -35.75 0.10 4.26
CA LYS A 179 -37.15 -0.14 3.88
C LYS A 179 -38.13 0.35 4.95
N LEU A 180 -37.80 0.19 6.24
CA LEU A 180 -38.62 0.73 7.33
C LEU A 180 -38.66 2.26 7.31
N LEU A 181 -37.52 2.92 7.12
CA LEU A 181 -37.44 4.37 7.04
C LEU A 181 -38.24 4.91 5.83
N LEU A 182 -38.09 4.29 4.65
CA LEU A 182 -38.82 4.71 3.44
C LEU A 182 -40.33 4.49 3.52
N ALA A 183 -40.81 3.64 4.44
CA ALA A 183 -42.24 3.45 4.67
C ALA A 183 -42.87 4.64 5.43
N ASP A 184 -42.08 5.45 6.13
CA ASP A 184 -42.54 6.68 6.78
C ASP A 184 -42.53 7.83 5.77
N ALA A 185 -43.71 8.40 5.47
CA ALA A 185 -43.87 9.46 4.48
C ALA A 185 -43.07 10.74 4.78
N ARG A 186 -42.66 10.95 6.04
CA ARG A 186 -41.85 12.10 6.45
C ARG A 186 -40.39 11.98 6.01
N VAL A 187 -39.90 10.76 5.76
CA VAL A 187 -38.54 10.56 5.25
C VAL A 187 -38.50 10.99 3.80
N ASP A 188 -37.61 11.93 3.49
CA ASP A 188 -37.30 12.37 2.14
C ASP A 188 -35.98 11.73 1.67
N PRO A 189 -36.04 10.73 0.77
CA PRO A 189 -34.85 10.08 0.22
C PRO A 189 -34.09 10.94 -0.79
N SER A 190 -34.64 12.08 -1.21
CA SER A 190 -33.99 13.02 -2.14
C SER A 190 -33.15 14.10 -1.44
N ALA A 191 -33.16 14.11 -0.09
CA ALA A 191 -32.40 15.07 0.72
C ALA A 191 -30.89 15.08 0.41
N GLU A 192 -30.26 16.25 0.59
CA GLU A 192 -28.85 16.50 0.26
C GLU A 192 -28.52 16.09 -1.18
N ASP A 193 -29.27 16.61 -2.15
CA ASP A 193 -29.08 16.36 -3.58
C ASP A 193 -29.03 14.87 -3.95
N ASN A 194 -29.96 14.09 -3.39
CA ASN A 194 -30.08 12.63 -3.59
C ASN A 194 -28.85 11.84 -3.07
N GLU A 195 -28.20 12.31 -2.00
CA GLU A 195 -27.04 11.65 -1.37
C GLU A 195 -27.29 10.14 -1.12
N ALA A 196 -28.50 9.77 -0.69
CA ALA A 196 -28.83 8.38 -0.36
C ALA A 196 -28.62 7.40 -1.52
N VAL A 197 -29.09 7.74 -2.75
CA VAL A 197 -28.90 6.86 -3.92
C VAL A 197 -27.48 6.92 -4.46
N ILE A 198 -26.82 8.08 -4.33
CA ILE A 198 -25.42 8.27 -4.74
C ILE A 198 -24.49 7.39 -3.90
N GLU A 199 -24.62 7.44 -2.57
CA GLU A 199 -23.81 6.65 -1.62
C GLU A 199 -24.08 5.15 -1.76
N ALA A 200 -25.36 4.75 -1.86
CA ALA A 200 -25.72 3.35 -2.10
C ALA A 200 -25.10 2.81 -3.40
N SER A 201 -25.04 3.65 -4.45
CA SER A 201 -24.45 3.29 -5.74
C SER A 201 -22.93 3.21 -5.67
N GLN A 202 -22.27 4.08 -4.91
CA GLN A 202 -20.82 4.08 -4.70
C GLN A 202 -20.31 2.81 -4.02
N ILE A 203 -21.08 2.24 -3.10
CA ILE A 203 -20.71 1.01 -2.40
C ILE A 203 -21.23 -0.28 -3.08
N GLY A 204 -22.03 -0.15 -4.13
CA GLY A 204 -22.58 -1.28 -4.87
C GLY A 204 -23.78 -1.96 -4.19
N ALA A 205 -24.50 -1.25 -3.33
CA ALA A 205 -25.62 -1.81 -2.57
C ALA A 205 -26.89 -1.96 -3.44
N TYR A 206 -26.89 -2.94 -4.35
CA TYR A 206 -27.97 -3.20 -5.32
C TYR A 206 -29.37 -3.10 -4.71
N LYS A 207 -29.63 -3.80 -3.59
CA LYS A 207 -30.96 -3.81 -2.95
C LYS A 207 -31.39 -2.45 -2.42
N LYS A 208 -30.45 -1.60 -2.00
CA LYS A 208 -30.76 -0.25 -1.54
C LYS A 208 -31.06 0.68 -2.69
N VAL A 209 -30.26 0.62 -3.76
CA VAL A 209 -30.51 1.37 -4.99
C VAL A 209 -31.87 0.98 -5.57
N GLU A 210 -32.17 -0.32 -5.63
CA GLU A 210 -33.48 -0.84 -6.07
C GLU A 210 -34.63 -0.26 -5.24
N LEU A 211 -34.52 -0.24 -3.91
CA LEU A 211 -35.54 0.34 -3.04
C LEU A 211 -35.69 1.86 -3.22
N LEU A 212 -34.58 2.59 -3.32
CA LEU A 212 -34.60 4.04 -3.49
C LEU A 212 -35.23 4.44 -4.83
N LEU A 213 -34.94 3.72 -5.91
CA LEU A 213 -35.52 3.98 -7.24
C LEU A 213 -37.01 3.69 -7.34
N LEU A 214 -37.60 2.95 -6.39
CA LEU A 214 -39.06 2.77 -6.32
C LEU A 214 -39.77 4.02 -5.78
N ASP A 215 -39.06 4.91 -5.09
CA ASP A 215 -39.63 6.18 -4.60
C ASP A 215 -39.53 7.25 -5.70
N SER A 216 -40.68 7.74 -6.17
CA SER A 216 -40.77 8.72 -7.25
C SER A 216 -40.05 10.05 -6.98
N ARG A 217 -39.77 10.36 -5.71
CA ARG A 217 -39.05 11.58 -5.29
C ARG A 217 -37.55 11.48 -5.56
N VAL A 218 -37.00 10.26 -5.64
CA VAL A 218 -35.59 10.05 -5.94
C VAL A 218 -35.32 10.40 -7.40
N ASP A 219 -34.33 11.24 -7.62
CA ASP A 219 -33.79 11.55 -8.93
C ASP A 219 -32.39 10.94 -9.09
N PRO A 220 -32.26 9.78 -9.76
CA PRO A 220 -30.95 9.17 -9.99
C PRO A 220 -30.05 9.95 -10.97
N SER A 221 -30.60 10.96 -11.66
CA SER A 221 -29.84 11.83 -12.56
C SER A 221 -29.16 13.01 -11.84
N ALA A 222 -29.38 13.16 -10.53
CA ALA A 222 -28.82 14.21 -9.71
C ALA A 222 -27.29 14.34 -9.86
N GLN A 223 -26.81 15.58 -9.78
CA GLN A 223 -25.39 15.95 -9.89
C GLN A 223 -24.72 15.45 -11.18
N ASN A 224 -25.45 15.43 -12.30
CA ASN A 224 -25.01 14.88 -13.60
C ASN A 224 -24.73 13.38 -13.50
N ASN A 225 -25.75 12.63 -13.07
CA ASN A 225 -25.71 11.16 -12.97
C ASN A 225 -24.55 10.66 -12.07
N LEU A 226 -24.30 11.33 -10.94
CA LEU A 226 -23.20 10.98 -10.03
C LEU A 226 -23.34 9.55 -9.49
N ALA A 227 -24.57 9.08 -9.23
CA ALA A 227 -24.83 7.69 -8.83
C ALA A 227 -24.30 6.69 -9.87
N LEU A 228 -24.57 6.91 -11.17
CA LEU A 228 -24.08 6.08 -12.27
C LEU A 228 -22.55 6.13 -12.37
N ARG A 229 -21.96 7.33 -12.28
CA ARG A 229 -20.50 7.53 -12.34
C ARG A 229 -19.80 6.81 -11.18
N ASN A 230 -20.34 6.90 -9.97
CA ASN A 230 -19.81 6.22 -8.78
C ASN A 230 -19.93 4.69 -8.91
N ALA A 231 -21.06 4.17 -9.42
CA ALA A 231 -21.19 2.74 -9.68
C ALA A 231 -20.21 2.26 -10.76
N ALA A 232 -19.99 3.07 -11.80
CA ALA A 232 -19.11 2.74 -12.91
C ALA A 232 -17.63 2.70 -12.50
N ILE A 233 -17.13 3.70 -11.76
CA ILE A 233 -15.73 3.74 -11.31
C ILE A 233 -15.40 2.66 -10.27
N ASN A 234 -16.38 2.20 -9.48
CA ASN A 234 -16.21 1.19 -8.43
C ASN A 234 -16.59 -0.25 -8.86
N ARG A 235 -16.77 -0.50 -10.17
CA ARG A 235 -17.04 -1.85 -10.74
C ARG A 235 -18.35 -2.49 -10.27
N HIS A 236 -19.41 -1.71 -10.10
CA HIS A 236 -20.72 -2.21 -9.67
C HIS A 236 -21.66 -2.42 -10.86
N ASP A 237 -21.40 -3.47 -11.66
CA ASP A 237 -22.09 -3.71 -12.94
C ASP A 237 -23.60 -3.91 -12.80
N GLU A 238 -24.07 -4.59 -11.76
CA GLU A 238 -25.53 -4.74 -11.52
C GLU A 238 -26.20 -3.42 -11.16
N VAL A 239 -25.52 -2.54 -10.40
CA VAL A 239 -26.03 -1.20 -10.08
C VAL A 239 -26.04 -0.32 -11.31
N VAL A 240 -25.01 -0.41 -12.17
CA VAL A 240 -24.96 0.29 -13.46
C VAL A 240 -26.15 -0.13 -14.32
N ARG A 241 -26.42 -1.44 -14.48
CA ARG A 241 -27.59 -1.91 -15.25
C ARG A 241 -28.91 -1.39 -14.67
N LEU A 242 -29.06 -1.43 -13.36
CA LEU A 242 -30.26 -0.95 -12.68
C LEU A 242 -30.49 0.55 -12.90
N LEU A 243 -29.45 1.37 -12.74
CA LEU A 243 -29.54 2.81 -12.99
C LEU A 243 -29.80 3.12 -14.47
N MET A 244 -29.13 2.43 -15.39
CA MET A 244 -29.30 2.62 -16.84
C MET A 244 -30.71 2.28 -17.34
N ALA A 245 -31.42 1.37 -16.65
CA ALA A 245 -32.81 1.06 -16.94
C ALA A 245 -33.78 2.20 -16.55
N HIS A 246 -33.34 3.15 -15.72
CA HIS A 246 -34.19 4.25 -15.27
C HIS A 246 -34.26 5.37 -16.33
N PRO A 247 -35.46 5.85 -16.72
CA PRO A 247 -35.63 6.73 -17.89
C PRO A 247 -34.99 8.11 -17.74
N ARG A 248 -34.78 8.60 -16.50
CA ARG A 248 -34.09 9.87 -16.24
C ARG A 248 -32.57 9.78 -16.35
N VAL A 249 -31.99 8.58 -16.33
CA VAL A 249 -30.54 8.42 -16.33
C VAL A 249 -29.98 8.62 -17.73
N ASN A 250 -28.92 9.41 -17.81
CA ASN A 250 -28.19 9.69 -19.04
C ASN A 250 -26.70 9.39 -18.87
N ALA A 251 -26.24 8.32 -19.51
CA ALA A 251 -24.84 7.92 -19.44
C ALA A 251 -23.87 8.84 -20.21
N SER A 252 -24.39 9.74 -21.07
CA SER A 252 -23.58 10.66 -21.84
C SER A 252 -23.15 11.92 -21.07
N ASP A 253 -23.63 12.11 -19.84
CA ASP A 253 -23.34 13.28 -19.02
C ASP A 253 -21.85 13.45 -18.72
N ARG A 254 -21.42 14.72 -18.55
CA ARG A 254 -20.02 15.12 -18.32
C ARG A 254 -19.04 14.55 -19.35
N ASP A 255 -19.43 14.62 -20.62
CA ASP A 255 -18.70 14.03 -21.73
C ASP A 255 -18.44 12.54 -21.48
N ASN A 256 -19.52 11.76 -21.29
CA ASN A 256 -19.48 10.31 -21.11
C ASN A 256 -18.52 9.88 -19.97
N GLU A 257 -18.55 10.58 -18.84
CA GLU A 257 -17.57 10.34 -17.77
C GLU A 257 -17.69 8.93 -17.14
N ALA A 258 -18.90 8.35 -17.15
CA ALA A 258 -19.12 7.01 -16.63
C ALA A 258 -18.29 5.95 -17.39
N ILE A 259 -18.33 5.94 -18.72
CA ILE A 259 -17.56 4.99 -19.53
C ILE A 259 -16.06 5.30 -19.48
N ARG A 260 -15.66 6.59 -19.50
CA ARG A 260 -14.25 6.98 -19.36
C ARG A 260 -13.66 6.52 -18.03
N SER A 261 -14.40 6.66 -16.93
CA SER A 261 -13.94 6.22 -15.60
C SER A 261 -13.87 4.70 -15.51
N ALA A 262 -14.87 3.98 -16.04
CA ALA A 262 -14.85 2.52 -16.08
C ALA A 262 -13.68 1.98 -16.92
N ALA A 263 -13.41 2.61 -18.07
CA ALA A 263 -12.33 2.24 -18.97
C ALA A 263 -10.95 2.48 -18.35
N ARG A 264 -10.72 3.63 -17.72
CA ARG A 264 -9.48 3.93 -16.98
C ARG A 264 -9.18 2.90 -15.89
N GLN A 265 -10.22 2.39 -15.22
CA GLN A 265 -10.09 1.42 -14.13
C GLN A 265 -10.13 -0.06 -14.62
N GLY A 266 -10.30 -0.31 -15.92
CA GLY A 266 -10.31 -1.67 -16.47
C GLY A 266 -11.61 -2.44 -16.25
N HIS A 267 -12.72 -1.77 -15.95
CA HIS A 267 -14.00 -2.43 -15.62
C HIS A 267 -14.77 -2.85 -16.88
N SER A 268 -14.27 -3.85 -17.61
CA SER A 268 -14.80 -4.30 -18.91
C SER A 268 -16.31 -4.61 -18.91
N ARG A 269 -16.85 -5.25 -17.86
CA ARG A 269 -18.31 -5.51 -17.75
C ARG A 269 -19.14 -4.24 -17.67
N VAL A 270 -18.64 -3.20 -17.00
CA VAL A 270 -19.32 -1.89 -16.94
C VAL A 270 -19.24 -1.21 -18.31
N VAL A 271 -18.08 -1.26 -18.96
CA VAL A 271 -17.90 -0.71 -20.32
C VAL A 271 -18.86 -1.38 -21.32
N ASP A 272 -18.95 -2.71 -21.32
CA ASP A 272 -19.89 -3.47 -22.16
C ASP A 272 -21.35 -3.05 -21.93
N VAL A 273 -21.77 -2.87 -20.66
CA VAL A 273 -23.12 -2.39 -20.35
C VAL A 273 -23.35 -0.97 -20.87
N LEU A 274 -22.38 -0.06 -20.70
CA LEU A 274 -22.50 1.33 -21.13
C LEU A 274 -22.50 1.47 -22.67
N LEU A 275 -21.69 0.69 -23.38
CA LEU A 275 -21.62 0.73 -24.86
C LEU A 275 -22.93 0.30 -25.53
N ARG A 276 -23.77 -0.49 -24.86
CA ARG A 276 -25.10 -0.88 -25.36
C ARG A 276 -26.10 0.26 -25.39
N ASP A 277 -25.87 1.35 -24.65
CA ASP A 277 -26.72 2.53 -24.73
C ASP A 277 -26.29 3.38 -25.93
N PRO A 278 -27.17 3.60 -26.93
CA PRO A 278 -26.84 4.35 -28.14
C PRO A 278 -26.46 5.81 -27.87
N ARG A 279 -26.85 6.36 -26.71
CA ARG A 279 -26.50 7.73 -26.30
C ARG A 279 -25.04 7.86 -25.85
N VAL A 280 -24.43 6.75 -25.41
CA VAL A 280 -23.03 6.75 -24.98
C VAL A 280 -22.15 6.89 -26.21
N ASN A 281 -21.35 7.95 -26.25
CA ASN A 281 -20.33 8.14 -27.28
C ASN A 281 -18.94 7.82 -26.70
N PRO A 282 -18.33 6.67 -27.04
CA PRO A 282 -16.98 6.33 -26.57
C PRO A 282 -15.88 7.19 -27.19
N SER A 283 -16.18 7.95 -28.25
CA SER A 283 -15.21 8.71 -29.04
C SER A 283 -14.92 10.14 -28.53
N VAL A 284 -15.55 10.54 -27.43
CA VAL A 284 -15.39 11.89 -26.87
C VAL A 284 -13.94 12.20 -26.50
N ARG A 285 -13.59 13.49 -26.61
CA ARG A 285 -12.26 14.03 -26.25
C ARG A 285 -11.13 13.27 -26.94
N ASP A 286 -11.27 13.12 -28.26
CA ASP A 286 -10.31 12.40 -29.09
C ASP A 286 -10.07 10.98 -28.57
N ASN A 287 -11.16 10.21 -28.42
CA ASN A 287 -11.15 8.82 -27.93
C ASN A 287 -10.43 8.65 -26.59
N GLU A 288 -10.64 9.56 -25.64
CA GLU A 288 -10.02 9.50 -24.30
C GLU A 288 -10.29 8.15 -23.63
N THR A 289 -11.48 7.59 -23.79
CA THR A 289 -11.86 6.26 -23.29
C THR A 289 -10.88 5.17 -23.71
N MET A 290 -10.53 5.12 -25.00
CA MET A 290 -9.58 4.14 -25.53
C MET A 290 -8.16 4.45 -25.09
N ARG A 291 -7.72 5.70 -25.20
CA ARG A 291 -6.36 6.10 -24.79
C ARG A 291 -6.08 5.81 -23.32
N GLU A 292 -7.06 5.99 -22.43
CA GLU A 292 -6.92 5.69 -21.00
C GLU A 292 -6.94 4.18 -20.73
N ALA A 293 -7.78 3.41 -21.44
CA ALA A 293 -7.78 1.95 -21.35
C ALA A 293 -6.45 1.35 -21.80
N SER A 294 -5.90 1.85 -22.91
CA SER A 294 -4.59 1.43 -23.44
C SER A 294 -3.45 1.76 -22.48
N ALA A 295 -3.44 2.96 -21.87
CA ALA A 295 -2.43 3.33 -20.88
C ALA A 295 -2.45 2.41 -19.64
N GLY A 296 -3.64 1.98 -19.21
CA GLY A 296 -3.81 1.00 -18.15
C GLY A 296 -3.51 -0.45 -18.56
N GLY A 297 -3.25 -0.71 -19.86
CA GLY A 297 -3.05 -2.05 -20.40
C GLY A 297 -4.30 -2.93 -20.26
N HIS A 298 -5.50 -2.33 -20.25
CA HIS A 298 -6.77 -3.01 -19.99
C HIS A 298 -7.29 -3.73 -21.24
N TYR A 299 -6.64 -4.83 -21.61
CA TYR A 299 -6.92 -5.64 -22.81
C TYR A 299 -8.41 -5.79 -23.11
N GLU A 300 -9.21 -6.26 -22.15
CA GLU A 300 -10.64 -6.52 -22.41
C GLU A 300 -11.46 -5.26 -22.67
N VAL A 301 -11.07 -4.12 -22.09
CA VAL A 301 -11.71 -2.84 -22.40
C VAL A 301 -11.33 -2.40 -23.80
N VAL A 302 -10.05 -2.51 -24.18
CA VAL A 302 -9.56 -2.14 -25.51
C VAL A 302 -10.24 -3.00 -26.58
N ARG A 303 -10.35 -4.32 -26.36
CA ARG A 303 -11.06 -5.23 -27.27
C ARG A 303 -12.53 -4.85 -27.46
N LEU A 304 -13.24 -4.50 -26.39
CA LEU A 304 -14.63 -4.01 -26.47
C LEU A 304 -14.73 -2.69 -27.25
N LEU A 305 -13.78 -1.76 -27.05
CA LEU A 305 -13.77 -0.48 -27.74
C LEU A 305 -13.41 -0.62 -29.22
N LEU A 306 -12.48 -1.51 -29.60
CA LEU A 306 -12.13 -1.78 -31.00
C LEU A 306 -13.32 -2.37 -31.78
N ALA A 307 -14.15 -3.19 -31.12
CA ALA A 307 -15.37 -3.74 -31.71
C ALA A 307 -16.47 -2.67 -31.95
N ASP A 308 -16.38 -1.49 -31.32
CA ASP A 308 -17.30 -0.40 -31.55
C ASP A 308 -16.83 0.47 -32.73
N SER A 309 -17.59 0.44 -33.82
CA SER A 309 -17.30 1.19 -35.06
C SER A 309 -17.14 2.71 -34.89
N ARG A 310 -17.63 3.29 -33.78
CA ARG A 310 -17.51 4.73 -33.48
C ARG A 310 -16.15 5.10 -32.91
N VAL A 311 -15.36 4.13 -32.46
CA VAL A 311 -14.01 4.34 -31.92
C VAL A 311 -13.00 4.24 -33.05
N ASP A 312 -12.09 5.20 -33.12
CA ASP A 312 -11.00 5.27 -34.08
C ASP A 312 -9.65 5.16 -33.36
N PRO A 313 -8.96 4.01 -33.42
CA PRO A 313 -7.71 3.82 -32.69
C PRO A 313 -6.52 4.63 -33.23
N SER A 314 -6.66 5.26 -34.41
CA SER A 314 -5.61 6.07 -35.04
C SER A 314 -5.52 7.51 -34.53
N VAL A 315 -6.46 7.92 -33.67
CA VAL A 315 -6.55 9.28 -33.14
C VAL A 315 -5.28 9.71 -32.41
N ARG A 316 -4.88 10.97 -32.61
CA ARG A 316 -3.63 11.58 -32.10
C ARG A 316 -2.39 10.78 -32.50
N ASP A 317 -2.29 10.48 -33.79
CA ASP A 317 -1.20 9.70 -34.39
C ASP A 317 -1.06 8.31 -33.78
N ASN A 318 -2.14 7.58 -33.53
CA ASN A 318 -2.12 6.27 -32.86
C ASN A 318 -1.60 6.33 -31.40
N GLU A 319 -2.01 7.33 -30.63
CA GLU A 319 -1.63 7.46 -29.21
C GLU A 319 -2.04 6.23 -28.37
N ALA A 320 -3.08 5.49 -28.78
CA ALA A 320 -3.52 4.29 -28.08
C ALA A 320 -2.42 3.21 -28.01
N ILE A 321 -1.80 2.85 -29.15
CA ILE A 321 -0.72 1.84 -29.16
C ILE A 321 0.51 2.34 -28.41
N ARG A 322 0.90 3.61 -28.59
CA ARG A 322 2.03 4.20 -27.85
C ARG A 322 1.86 4.14 -26.33
N ARG A 323 0.66 4.46 -25.82
CA ARG A 323 0.38 4.38 -24.38
C ARG A 323 0.32 2.94 -23.87
N ALA A 324 -0.20 2.01 -24.68
CA ALA A 324 -0.14 0.58 -24.34
C ALA A 324 1.31 0.09 -24.27
N SER A 325 2.19 0.58 -25.15
CA SER A 325 3.60 0.19 -25.19
C SER A 325 4.43 0.63 -23.97
N ILE A 326 3.89 1.48 -23.10
CA ILE A 326 4.53 1.89 -21.84
C ILE A 326 3.75 1.45 -20.59
N SER A 327 2.76 0.58 -20.75
CA SER A 327 1.93 0.13 -19.64
C SER A 327 2.67 -0.92 -18.79
N MET A 328 2.54 -0.81 -17.47
CA MET A 328 3.10 -1.76 -16.51
C MET A 328 2.17 -2.95 -16.22
N ALA A 329 0.99 -3.00 -16.84
CA ALA A 329 0.04 -4.10 -16.64
C ALA A 329 0.53 -5.37 -17.35
N ASN A 330 0.33 -6.53 -16.72
CA ASN A 330 0.69 -7.82 -17.32
C ASN A 330 -0.05 -8.10 -18.65
N SER A 331 -1.21 -7.48 -18.87
CA SER A 331 -2.00 -7.59 -20.10
C SER A 331 -1.64 -6.53 -21.16
N ALA A 332 -0.57 -5.76 -20.96
CA ALA A 332 -0.11 -4.77 -21.92
C ALA A 332 0.36 -5.39 -23.26
N PRO A 333 1.10 -6.52 -23.30
CA PRO A 333 1.43 -7.19 -24.55
C PRO A 333 0.18 -7.59 -25.35
N ASP A 334 -0.80 -8.22 -24.71
CA ASP A 334 -2.09 -8.58 -25.34
C ASP A 334 -2.84 -7.34 -25.87
N THR A 335 -2.72 -6.20 -25.15
CA THR A 335 -3.33 -4.94 -25.56
C THR A 335 -2.66 -4.36 -26.81
N VAL A 336 -1.33 -4.43 -26.89
CA VAL A 336 -0.56 -3.98 -28.06
C VAL A 336 -0.84 -4.88 -29.26
N GLU A 337 -0.86 -6.20 -29.07
CA GLU A 337 -1.23 -7.18 -30.09
C GLU A 337 -2.63 -6.90 -30.65
N ALA A 338 -3.63 -6.77 -29.78
CA ALA A 338 -5.01 -6.48 -30.20
C ALA A 338 -5.16 -5.15 -30.93
N LEU A 339 -4.35 -4.14 -30.58
CA LEU A 339 -4.32 -2.86 -31.32
C LEU A 339 -3.71 -3.05 -32.70
N MET A 340 -2.62 -3.81 -32.84
CA MET A 340 -1.97 -4.05 -34.13
C MET A 340 -2.81 -4.91 -35.08
N ASP A 341 -3.63 -5.81 -34.54
CA ASP A 341 -4.59 -6.60 -35.30
C ASP A 341 -5.70 -5.74 -35.95
N ASP A 342 -5.96 -4.55 -35.40
CA ASP A 342 -6.91 -3.62 -36.02
C ASP A 342 -6.26 -2.92 -37.23
N PRO A 343 -6.83 -3.06 -38.44
CA PRO A 343 -6.21 -2.51 -39.66
C PRO A 343 -6.14 -0.99 -39.70
N ARG A 344 -6.88 -0.29 -38.82
CA ARG A 344 -6.84 1.17 -38.70
C ARG A 344 -5.64 1.66 -37.90
N VAL A 345 -5.00 0.78 -37.13
CA VAL A 345 -3.81 1.14 -36.35
C VAL A 345 -2.59 1.10 -37.25
N ASP A 346 -1.81 2.18 -37.17
CA ASP A 346 -0.49 2.28 -37.74
C ASP A 346 0.56 2.18 -36.62
N PRO A 347 1.23 1.01 -36.47
CA PRO A 347 2.26 0.84 -35.44
C PRO A 347 3.55 1.63 -35.76
N THR A 348 3.67 2.19 -36.96
CA THR A 348 4.83 2.99 -37.40
C THR A 348 4.69 4.48 -37.09
N ALA A 349 3.57 4.90 -36.50
CA ALA A 349 3.31 6.29 -36.19
C ALA A 349 4.40 6.93 -35.30
N ASN A 350 4.70 8.21 -35.58
CA ASN A 350 5.81 8.96 -34.97
C ASN A 350 7.17 8.24 -35.06
N ASP A 351 7.48 7.73 -36.25
CA ASP A 351 8.71 7.00 -36.53
C ASP A 351 8.88 5.78 -35.60
N ASN A 352 7.88 4.89 -35.60
CA ASN A 352 7.84 3.70 -34.76
C ASN A 352 8.01 4.03 -33.25
N GLU A 353 7.35 5.09 -32.77
CA GLU A 353 7.51 5.53 -31.38
C GLU A 353 7.09 4.44 -30.36
N ALA A 354 6.14 3.58 -30.72
CA ALA A 354 5.71 2.47 -29.86
C ALA A 354 6.88 1.56 -29.44
N ILE A 355 7.69 1.08 -30.40
CA ILE A 355 8.85 0.23 -30.09
C ILE A 355 9.98 1.01 -29.44
N ARG A 356 10.20 2.28 -29.82
CA ARG A 356 11.19 3.15 -29.16
C ARG A 356 10.88 3.36 -27.68
N LEU A 357 9.61 3.62 -27.35
CA LEU A 357 9.14 3.77 -25.97
C LEU A 357 9.25 2.46 -25.19
N ALA A 358 8.70 1.35 -25.70
CA ALA A 358 8.81 0.03 -25.04
C ALA A 358 10.27 -0.32 -24.75
N SER A 359 11.16 -0.01 -25.69
CA SER A 359 12.61 -0.23 -25.57
C SER A 359 13.27 0.63 -24.50
N ALA A 360 12.89 1.91 -24.36
CA ALA A 360 13.41 2.80 -23.32
C ALA A 360 13.02 2.35 -21.91
N TYR A 361 11.77 1.89 -21.74
CA TYR A 361 11.26 1.40 -20.45
C TYR A 361 11.67 -0.04 -20.14
N GLY A 362 12.13 -0.80 -21.13
CA GLY A 362 12.60 -2.17 -20.96
C GLY A 362 11.48 -3.22 -20.97
N TYR A 363 10.35 -2.92 -21.60
CA TYR A 363 9.21 -3.84 -21.70
C TYR A 363 9.44 -4.86 -22.83
N HIS A 364 10.31 -5.83 -22.57
CA HIS A 364 10.76 -6.80 -23.56
C HIS A 364 9.63 -7.63 -24.20
N GLU A 365 8.59 -8.02 -23.45
CA GLU A 365 7.42 -8.73 -24.03
C GLU A 365 6.65 -7.87 -25.03
N ILE A 366 6.57 -6.55 -24.78
CA ILE A 366 5.95 -5.62 -25.72
C ILE A 366 6.84 -5.44 -26.95
N VAL A 367 8.17 -5.37 -26.77
CA VAL A 367 9.12 -5.29 -27.89
C VAL A 367 9.01 -6.53 -28.76
N ASP A 368 8.95 -7.73 -28.17
CA ASP A 368 8.78 -9.01 -28.87
C ASP A 368 7.52 -9.00 -29.75
N VAL A 369 6.36 -8.66 -29.16
CA VAL A 369 5.08 -8.51 -29.88
C VAL A 369 5.18 -7.49 -31.02
N LEU A 370 5.82 -6.34 -30.80
CA LEU A 370 6.00 -5.32 -31.83
C LEU A 370 6.92 -5.80 -32.97
N LEU A 371 7.99 -6.54 -32.67
CA LEU A 371 8.93 -7.04 -33.67
C LEU A 371 8.29 -8.09 -34.59
N ASP A 372 7.38 -8.91 -34.07
CA ASP A 372 6.62 -9.89 -34.85
C ASP A 372 5.73 -9.24 -35.92
N HIS A 373 5.36 -7.97 -35.75
CA HIS A 373 4.51 -7.28 -36.70
C HIS A 373 5.31 -6.73 -37.90
N PRO A 374 4.99 -7.12 -39.16
CA PRO A 374 5.85 -6.87 -40.33
C PRO A 374 5.97 -5.39 -40.72
N ARG A 375 5.02 -4.54 -40.34
CA ARG A 375 5.10 -3.08 -40.58
C ARG A 375 6.06 -2.37 -39.63
N VAL A 376 6.36 -2.94 -38.46
CA VAL A 376 7.21 -2.27 -37.46
C VAL A 376 8.65 -2.27 -37.97
N ASP A 377 9.26 -1.09 -38.00
CA ASP A 377 10.66 -0.91 -38.34
C ASP A 377 11.47 -0.61 -37.07
N PRO A 378 12.20 -1.59 -36.51
CA PRO A 378 13.02 -1.38 -35.32
C PRO A 378 14.26 -0.50 -35.58
N SER A 379 14.62 -0.27 -36.85
CA SER A 379 15.77 0.56 -37.26
C SER A 379 15.44 2.05 -37.38
N ALA A 380 14.18 2.43 -37.15
CA ALA A 380 13.71 3.81 -37.27
C ALA A 380 14.55 4.81 -36.44
N ARG A 381 14.77 6.00 -37.01
CA ARG A 381 15.58 7.10 -36.44
C ARG A 381 16.98 6.66 -36.05
N ASP A 382 17.67 6.01 -36.98
CA ASP A 382 19.04 5.50 -36.79
C ASP A 382 19.10 4.55 -35.57
N ASN A 383 18.29 3.48 -35.61
CA ASN A 383 18.17 2.47 -34.55
C ASN A 383 17.89 3.06 -33.15
N GLU A 384 17.04 4.09 -33.04
CA GLU A 384 16.84 4.77 -31.75
C GLU A 384 16.29 3.82 -30.67
N ALA A 385 15.47 2.84 -31.04
CA ALA A 385 14.99 1.80 -30.12
C ALA A 385 16.16 1.03 -29.48
N PHE A 386 17.15 0.64 -30.28
CA PHE A 386 18.36 -0.01 -29.81
C PHE A 386 19.21 0.95 -28.96
N ARG A 387 19.48 2.16 -29.46
CA ARG A 387 20.28 3.18 -28.76
C ARG A 387 19.71 3.56 -27.40
N VAL A 388 18.38 3.69 -27.28
CA VAL A 388 17.73 4.04 -26.02
C VAL A 388 17.70 2.85 -25.05
N ALA A 389 17.45 1.63 -25.54
CA ALA A 389 17.58 0.40 -24.73
C ALA A 389 18.99 0.25 -24.18
N MET A 390 19.98 0.57 -25.02
CA MET A 390 21.37 0.67 -24.61
C MET A 390 21.54 1.72 -23.52
N LYS A 391 21.25 2.99 -23.77
CA LYS A 391 21.41 4.08 -22.79
C LYS A 391 20.75 3.79 -21.44
N GLU A 392 19.54 3.22 -21.45
CA GLU A 392 18.75 2.93 -20.25
C GLU A 392 19.07 1.57 -19.60
N ARG A 393 20.03 0.81 -20.16
CA ARG A 393 20.48 -0.51 -19.68
C ARG A 393 19.35 -1.56 -19.63
N ARG A 394 18.61 -1.66 -20.73
CA ARG A 394 17.54 -2.65 -20.91
C ARG A 394 18.09 -3.89 -21.59
N ASP A 395 18.93 -4.63 -20.88
CA ASP A 395 19.73 -5.72 -21.44
C ASP A 395 18.88 -6.78 -22.17
N GLN A 396 17.71 -7.17 -21.65
CA GLN A 396 16.80 -8.10 -22.35
C GLN A 396 16.25 -7.55 -23.68
N VAL A 397 15.97 -6.24 -23.74
CA VAL A 397 15.54 -5.59 -24.99
C VAL A 397 16.70 -5.50 -25.97
N VAL A 398 17.92 -5.21 -25.47
CA VAL A 398 19.13 -5.19 -26.31
C VAL A 398 19.35 -6.55 -26.95
N LEU A 399 19.16 -7.64 -26.20
CA LEU A 399 19.22 -9.00 -26.76
C LEU A 399 18.18 -9.20 -27.87
N LEU A 400 16.91 -8.91 -27.60
CA LEU A 400 15.83 -9.06 -28.59
C LEU A 400 16.07 -8.25 -29.87
N LEU A 401 16.47 -6.99 -29.73
CA LEU A 401 16.75 -6.12 -30.88
C LEU A 401 18.02 -6.53 -31.62
N SER A 402 18.99 -7.17 -30.97
CA SER A 402 20.21 -7.67 -31.63
C SER A 402 19.97 -8.93 -32.45
N ASP A 403 18.97 -9.72 -32.06
CA ASP A 403 18.58 -10.93 -32.79
C ASP A 403 17.75 -10.61 -34.05
N ASP A 404 17.24 -9.39 -34.18
CA ASP A 404 16.49 -8.94 -35.35
C ASP A 404 17.41 -8.44 -36.48
N GLU A 405 17.37 -9.12 -37.64
CA GLU A 405 18.21 -8.81 -38.81
C GLU A 405 18.01 -7.39 -39.37
N ARG A 406 16.88 -6.73 -39.06
CA ARG A 406 16.59 -5.36 -39.52
C ARG A 406 17.38 -4.31 -38.75
N VAL A 407 17.88 -4.65 -37.56
CA VAL A 407 18.64 -3.72 -36.72
C VAL A 407 20.12 -3.81 -37.10
N THR A 408 20.55 -2.90 -37.98
CA THR A 408 21.98 -2.76 -38.32
C THR A 408 22.55 -1.52 -37.62
N PRO A 409 23.30 -1.67 -36.52
CA PRO A 409 23.86 -0.55 -35.77
C PRO A 409 24.82 0.30 -36.62
N SER A 410 24.78 1.63 -36.42
CA SER A 410 25.69 2.56 -37.08
C SER A 410 27.00 2.73 -36.30
N ILE A 411 28.09 3.07 -37.00
CA ILE A 411 29.45 3.19 -36.43
C ILE A 411 29.56 4.35 -35.42
N ASP A 412 28.72 5.38 -35.52
CA ASP A 412 28.79 6.59 -34.66
C ASP A 412 28.24 6.36 -33.24
N GLU A 413 27.55 5.24 -32.99
CA GLU A 413 27.03 4.84 -31.67
C GLU A 413 28.10 4.26 -30.74
N ASN A 414 29.32 4.05 -31.26
CA ASN A 414 30.37 3.29 -30.59
C ASN A 414 30.90 3.98 -29.32
N ASP A 415 30.93 5.30 -29.28
CA ASP A 415 31.40 6.05 -28.09
C ASP A 415 30.47 5.85 -26.88
N ASP A 416 29.15 5.99 -27.05
CA ASP A 416 28.18 5.80 -25.95
C ASP A 416 28.07 4.33 -25.51
N ILE A 417 28.17 3.39 -26.46
CA ILE A 417 28.17 1.94 -26.20
C ILE A 417 29.39 1.54 -25.37
N THR A 418 30.58 2.06 -25.70
CA THR A 418 31.84 1.66 -25.09
C THR A 418 32.04 2.22 -23.67
N VAL A 419 31.50 3.40 -23.37
CA VAL A 419 31.60 4.01 -22.01
C VAL A 419 31.01 3.09 -20.93
N ASP A 420 29.92 2.38 -21.23
CA ASP A 420 29.16 1.60 -20.24
C ASP A 420 29.39 0.09 -20.34
N LEU A 421 30.27 -0.36 -21.25
CA LEU A 421 30.52 -1.78 -21.54
C LEU A 421 30.89 -2.59 -20.28
N GLY A 422 31.72 -2.02 -19.40
CA GLY A 422 32.13 -2.65 -18.14
C GLY A 422 31.04 -2.78 -17.07
N ARG A 423 29.84 -2.23 -17.32
CA ARG A 423 28.69 -2.23 -16.40
C ARG A 423 27.57 -3.16 -16.83
N ARG A 424 27.65 -3.72 -18.04
CA ARG A 424 26.66 -4.60 -18.66
C ARG A 424 26.73 -6.03 -18.15
N ASP A 425 25.65 -6.77 -18.40
CA ASP A 425 25.71 -8.22 -18.37
C ASP A 425 26.71 -8.77 -19.40
N THR A 426 27.36 -9.89 -19.06
CA THR A 426 28.46 -10.46 -19.85
C THR A 426 28.02 -10.80 -21.28
N GLU A 427 26.79 -11.27 -21.46
CA GLU A 427 26.29 -11.65 -22.78
C GLU A 427 26.01 -10.42 -23.65
N VAL A 428 25.44 -9.37 -23.08
CA VAL A 428 25.28 -8.09 -23.77
C VAL A 428 26.65 -7.52 -24.16
N ALA A 429 27.63 -7.51 -23.25
CA ALA A 429 28.98 -7.06 -23.58
C ALA A 429 29.63 -7.88 -24.71
N ARG A 430 29.40 -9.21 -24.74
CA ARG A 430 29.88 -10.08 -25.83
C ARG A 430 29.28 -9.68 -27.16
N LEU A 431 27.96 -9.49 -27.21
CA LEU A 431 27.27 -9.09 -28.43
C LEU A 431 27.78 -7.75 -28.92
N LEU A 432 27.89 -6.76 -28.03
CA LEU A 432 28.39 -5.42 -28.36
C LEU A 432 29.80 -5.45 -28.94
N ILE A 433 30.71 -6.24 -28.37
CA ILE A 433 32.07 -6.39 -28.90
C ILE A 433 32.07 -7.10 -30.26
N THR A 434 31.26 -8.15 -30.42
CA THR A 434 31.31 -9.07 -31.56
C THR A 434 30.59 -8.52 -32.79
N TYR A 435 29.36 -8.05 -32.60
CA TYR A 435 28.46 -7.64 -33.69
C TYR A 435 28.40 -6.12 -33.86
N PHE A 436 28.53 -5.37 -32.77
CA PHE A 436 28.46 -3.90 -32.79
C PHE A 436 29.85 -3.24 -32.86
N HIS A 437 30.91 -4.04 -32.95
CA HIS A 437 32.31 -3.58 -32.99
C HIS A 437 32.67 -2.60 -31.88
N ALA A 438 32.06 -2.77 -30.69
CA ALA A 438 32.41 -2.00 -29.51
C ALA A 438 33.92 -2.08 -29.27
N ASP A 439 34.58 -0.94 -29.04
CA ASP A 439 35.97 -0.90 -28.63
C ASP A 439 36.09 -1.05 -27.09
N PRO A 440 36.45 -2.25 -26.57
CA PRO A 440 36.59 -2.46 -25.14
C PRO A 440 37.81 -1.73 -24.54
N SER A 441 38.71 -1.20 -25.38
CA SER A 441 39.89 -0.45 -24.95
C SER A 441 39.65 1.05 -24.81
N ALA A 442 38.49 1.54 -25.26
CA ALA A 442 38.11 2.94 -25.20
C ALA A 442 38.17 3.51 -23.77
N TYR A 443 38.38 4.83 -23.68
CA TYR A 443 38.50 5.57 -22.42
C TYR A 443 39.55 4.95 -21.48
N ASP A 444 40.73 4.66 -22.03
CA ASP A 444 41.86 4.06 -21.30
C ASP A 444 41.52 2.72 -20.64
N ASN A 445 40.86 1.83 -21.37
CA ASN A 445 40.44 0.50 -20.89
C ASN A 445 39.49 0.58 -19.68
N ARG A 446 38.58 1.56 -19.65
CA ARG A 446 37.62 1.73 -18.57
C ARG A 446 36.73 0.48 -18.36
N ALA A 447 36.40 -0.24 -19.44
CA ALA A 447 35.55 -1.42 -19.38
C ALA A 447 36.09 -2.50 -18.43
N ILE A 448 37.38 -2.85 -18.53
CA ILE A 448 37.98 -3.89 -17.67
C ILE A 448 38.12 -3.42 -16.22
N VAL A 449 38.38 -2.13 -16.00
CA VAL A 449 38.47 -1.54 -14.66
C VAL A 449 37.11 -1.60 -13.96
N GLU A 450 36.04 -1.17 -14.63
CA GLU A 450 34.70 -1.15 -14.05
C GLU A 450 34.15 -2.57 -13.84
N ALA A 451 34.39 -3.50 -14.77
CA ALA A 451 34.06 -4.92 -14.59
C ALA A 451 34.77 -5.51 -13.36
N SER A 452 36.04 -5.12 -13.15
CA SER A 452 36.83 -5.51 -11.99
C SER A 452 36.28 -4.92 -10.68
N ILE A 453 35.90 -3.64 -10.68
CA ILE A 453 35.26 -2.97 -9.53
C ILE A 453 33.97 -3.70 -9.13
N ARG A 454 33.13 -4.05 -10.10
CA ARG A 454 31.84 -4.70 -9.87
C ARG A 454 31.94 -6.17 -9.49
N GLY A 455 33.09 -6.80 -9.70
CA GLY A 455 33.29 -8.20 -9.36
C GLY A 455 32.77 -9.16 -10.44
N ASN A 456 32.53 -8.69 -11.66
CA ASN A 456 32.04 -9.54 -12.75
C ASN A 456 33.21 -10.33 -13.38
N LEU A 457 33.51 -11.49 -12.81
CA LEU A 457 34.60 -12.37 -13.25
C LEU A 457 34.44 -12.79 -14.72
N SER A 458 33.22 -13.16 -15.14
CA SER A 458 32.93 -13.61 -16.50
C SER A 458 33.16 -12.51 -17.54
N LEU A 459 32.77 -11.27 -17.21
CA LEU A 459 33.05 -10.11 -18.06
C LEU A 459 34.54 -9.79 -18.13
N VAL A 460 35.28 -9.88 -17.02
CA VAL A 460 36.74 -9.70 -17.06
C VAL A 460 37.41 -10.77 -17.93
N GLN A 461 36.98 -12.03 -17.86
CA GLN A 461 37.49 -13.09 -18.75
C GLN A 461 37.21 -12.79 -20.23
N LEU A 462 36.00 -12.34 -20.55
CA LEU A 462 35.61 -11.94 -21.90
C LEU A 462 36.49 -10.79 -22.42
N LEU A 463 36.67 -9.75 -21.61
CA LEU A 463 37.47 -8.58 -21.98
C LEU A 463 38.95 -8.93 -22.16
N LEU A 464 39.51 -9.79 -21.30
CA LEU A 464 40.89 -10.26 -21.44
C LEU A 464 41.12 -11.07 -22.73
N ALA A 465 40.09 -11.76 -23.23
CA ALA A 465 40.19 -12.49 -24.49
C ALA A 465 40.29 -11.57 -25.71
N ASP A 466 39.87 -10.30 -25.61
CA ASP A 466 40.01 -9.32 -26.68
C ASP A 466 41.44 -8.75 -26.70
N PRO A 467 42.17 -8.85 -27.84
CA PRO A 467 43.55 -8.38 -27.93
C PRO A 467 43.70 -6.87 -27.83
N ARG A 468 42.63 -6.09 -28.09
CA ARG A 468 42.64 -4.62 -27.96
C ARG A 468 42.73 -4.17 -26.50
N VAL A 469 42.26 -4.99 -25.57
CA VAL A 469 42.25 -4.64 -24.14
C VAL A 469 43.66 -4.73 -23.56
N ASN A 470 44.10 -3.64 -22.93
CA ASN A 470 45.30 -3.58 -22.13
C ASN A 470 44.94 -3.70 -20.62
N PRO A 471 45.09 -4.88 -20.00
CA PRO A 471 44.78 -5.06 -18.57
C PRO A 471 45.75 -4.32 -17.62
N ALA A 472 46.90 -3.88 -18.12
CA ALA A 472 47.89 -3.11 -17.35
C ALA A 472 47.69 -1.60 -17.43
N ALA A 473 46.65 -1.12 -18.13
CA ALA A 473 46.36 0.29 -18.27
C ALA A 473 46.24 1.01 -16.91
N GLN A 474 46.66 2.28 -16.89
CA GLN A 474 46.65 3.14 -15.71
C GLN A 474 47.31 2.48 -14.49
N ASP A 475 48.52 1.95 -14.67
CA ASP A 475 49.32 1.33 -13.59
C ASP A 475 48.59 0.16 -12.91
N ASN A 476 48.04 -0.75 -13.71
CA ASN A 476 47.24 -1.89 -13.26
C ASN A 476 46.01 -1.46 -12.44
N LEU A 477 45.33 -0.37 -12.82
CA LEU A 477 44.19 0.14 -12.05
C LEU A 477 43.10 -0.92 -11.83
N ALA A 478 42.89 -1.81 -12.80
CA ALA A 478 41.96 -2.93 -12.68
C ALA A 478 42.28 -3.83 -11.46
N ILE A 479 43.56 -4.15 -11.22
CA ILE A 479 44.01 -4.91 -10.04
C ILE A 479 43.77 -4.10 -8.76
N CYS A 480 44.18 -2.83 -8.77
CA CYS A 480 44.04 -1.92 -7.63
C CYS A 480 42.58 -1.81 -7.18
N ARG A 481 41.65 -1.72 -8.13
CA ARG A 481 40.22 -1.47 -7.90
C ARG A 481 39.34 -2.72 -7.88
N ALA A 482 39.87 -3.90 -8.22
CA ALA A 482 39.11 -5.15 -8.22
C ALA A 482 38.40 -5.41 -6.87
N SER A 483 37.13 -5.77 -6.88
CA SER A 483 36.41 -6.12 -5.64
C SER A 483 36.66 -7.55 -5.17
N SER A 484 36.99 -8.46 -6.08
CA SER A 484 37.23 -9.88 -5.80
C SER A 484 38.71 -10.26 -5.99
N ILE A 485 39.19 -11.17 -5.13
CA ILE A 485 40.54 -11.72 -5.20
C ILE A 485 40.71 -12.66 -6.38
N GLU A 486 39.64 -13.35 -6.78
CA GLU A 486 39.60 -14.20 -7.96
C GLU A 486 39.90 -13.39 -9.23
N ILE A 487 39.39 -12.15 -9.31
CA ILE A 487 39.70 -11.22 -10.40
C ILE A 487 41.18 -10.81 -10.36
N VAL A 488 41.73 -10.49 -9.17
CA VAL A 488 43.16 -10.18 -9.03
C VAL A 488 44.02 -11.35 -9.50
N ARG A 489 43.70 -12.58 -9.08
CA ARG A 489 44.40 -13.79 -9.53
C ARG A 489 44.25 -14.02 -11.04
N LEU A 490 43.09 -13.73 -11.62
CA LEU A 490 42.86 -13.83 -13.05
C LEU A 490 43.72 -12.82 -13.83
N LEU A 491 43.73 -11.56 -13.40
CA LEU A 491 44.51 -10.49 -14.03
C LEU A 491 46.02 -10.77 -13.94
N LEU A 492 46.53 -11.25 -12.80
CA LEU A 492 47.95 -11.57 -12.62
C LEU A 492 48.45 -12.73 -13.49
N LYS A 493 47.54 -13.64 -13.91
CA LYS A 493 47.85 -14.73 -14.85
C LYS A 493 48.02 -14.23 -16.29
N ASP A 494 47.50 -13.06 -16.62
CA ASP A 494 47.65 -12.50 -17.96
C ASP A 494 49.09 -12.04 -18.18
N PRO A 495 49.79 -12.51 -19.23
CA PRO A 495 51.20 -12.18 -19.47
C PRO A 495 51.42 -10.69 -19.78
N ARG A 496 50.38 -9.95 -20.20
CA ARG A 496 50.46 -8.50 -20.46
C ARG A 496 50.51 -7.68 -19.16
N VAL A 497 50.20 -8.28 -18.02
CA VAL A 497 50.20 -7.60 -16.72
C VAL A 497 51.58 -7.73 -16.05
N ASN A 498 52.20 -6.58 -15.80
CA ASN A 498 53.37 -6.48 -14.93
C ASN A 498 52.95 -5.97 -13.54
N PRO A 499 52.85 -6.82 -12.50
CA PRO A 499 52.43 -6.39 -11.18
C PRO A 499 53.41 -5.42 -10.49
N ALA A 500 54.66 -5.34 -10.99
CA ALA A 500 55.67 -4.40 -10.52
C ALA A 500 55.66 -3.03 -11.19
N ALA A 501 54.71 -2.80 -12.11
CA ALA A 501 54.57 -1.50 -12.76
C ALA A 501 54.40 -0.34 -11.77
N SER A 502 54.96 0.82 -12.14
CA SER A 502 54.89 2.07 -11.39
C SER A 502 55.26 1.92 -9.92
N ASP A 503 56.42 1.27 -9.73
CA ASP A 503 57.05 1.01 -8.43
C ASP A 503 56.09 0.26 -7.49
N ASN A 504 55.62 -0.91 -7.94
CA ASN A 504 54.66 -1.76 -7.24
C ASN A 504 53.38 -1.02 -6.78
N PHE A 505 52.82 -0.14 -7.63
CA PHE A 505 51.66 0.68 -7.28
C PHE A 505 50.48 -0.15 -6.76
N ALA A 506 50.23 -1.33 -7.34
CA ALA A 506 49.17 -2.25 -6.89
C ALA A 506 49.37 -2.72 -5.44
N LEU A 507 50.61 -3.07 -5.06
CA LEU A 507 50.94 -3.46 -3.69
C LEU A 507 50.80 -2.27 -2.74
N ARG A 508 51.34 -1.10 -3.11
CA ARG A 508 51.24 0.12 -2.30
C ARG A 508 49.79 0.53 -2.06
N SER A 509 48.95 0.47 -3.09
CA SER A 509 47.51 0.76 -3.01
C SER A 509 46.77 -0.25 -2.14
N ALA A 510 47.06 -1.55 -2.28
CA ALA A 510 46.47 -2.59 -1.42
C ALA A 510 46.84 -2.38 0.06
N SER A 511 48.10 -2.03 0.33
CA SER A 511 48.61 -1.74 1.67
C SER A 511 48.01 -0.47 2.27
N ALA A 512 47.88 0.61 1.50
CA ALA A 512 47.25 1.85 1.93
C ALA A 512 45.76 1.67 2.31
N ASN A 513 45.05 0.79 1.60
CA ASN A 513 43.66 0.46 1.88
C ASN A 513 43.48 -0.62 2.96
N GLY A 514 44.57 -1.22 3.48
CA GLY A 514 44.49 -2.28 4.47
C GLY A 514 43.97 -3.62 3.94
N ASN A 515 43.99 -3.83 2.62
CA ASN A 515 43.40 -5.00 1.97
C ASN A 515 44.31 -6.23 2.07
N ARG A 516 44.29 -6.92 3.21
CA ARG A 516 45.11 -8.10 3.51
C ARG A 516 45.15 -9.14 2.38
N ASN A 517 43.98 -9.59 1.91
CA ASN A 517 43.91 -10.67 0.92
C ASN A 517 44.54 -10.26 -0.43
N LYS A 518 44.47 -8.97 -0.80
CA LYS A 518 45.14 -8.46 -2.01
C LYS A 518 46.65 -8.41 -1.82
N VAL A 519 47.12 -7.96 -0.65
CA VAL A 519 48.55 -7.93 -0.32
C VAL A 519 49.12 -9.35 -0.35
N GLU A 520 48.42 -10.33 0.23
CA GLU A 520 48.84 -11.74 0.21
C GLU A 520 49.02 -12.28 -1.22
N VAL A 521 48.04 -12.05 -2.10
CA VAL A 521 48.10 -12.52 -3.49
C VAL A 521 49.17 -11.79 -4.30
N LEU A 522 49.37 -10.49 -4.07
CA LEU A 522 50.42 -9.72 -4.75
C LEU A 522 51.81 -10.15 -4.31
N LEU A 523 52.03 -10.37 -3.01
CA LEU A 523 53.31 -10.85 -2.49
C LEU A 523 53.62 -12.28 -2.96
N ALA A 524 52.61 -13.11 -3.19
CA ALA A 524 52.82 -14.45 -3.75
C ALA A 524 53.36 -14.43 -5.19
N ASP A 525 53.24 -13.31 -5.91
CA ASP A 525 53.85 -13.14 -7.24
C ASP A 525 55.34 -12.76 -7.09
N ALA A 526 56.21 -13.62 -7.61
CA ALA A 526 57.66 -13.45 -7.50
C ALA A 526 58.18 -12.17 -8.20
N ARG A 527 57.40 -11.59 -9.12
CA ARG A 527 57.75 -10.35 -9.83
C ARG A 527 57.60 -9.11 -8.94
N VAL A 528 56.83 -9.18 -7.86
CA VAL A 528 56.59 -8.06 -6.94
C VAL A 528 57.72 -7.97 -5.92
N ASP A 529 58.24 -6.77 -5.71
CA ASP A 529 59.30 -6.48 -4.72
C ASP A 529 58.77 -5.59 -3.58
N PRO A 530 58.52 -6.14 -2.38
CA PRO A 530 57.99 -5.37 -1.27
C PRO A 530 58.95 -4.29 -0.72
N SER A 531 60.23 -4.30 -1.11
CA SER A 531 61.23 -3.32 -0.68
C SER A 531 61.27 -2.04 -1.51
N GLU A 532 60.57 -2.02 -2.66
CA GLU A 532 60.58 -0.90 -3.58
C GLU A 532 60.23 0.44 -2.91
N ARG A 533 60.94 1.49 -3.36
CA ARG A 533 60.88 2.85 -2.80
C ARG A 533 61.04 2.90 -1.28
N ASN A 534 62.03 2.19 -0.74
CA ASN A 534 62.34 2.15 0.69
C ASN A 534 61.16 1.64 1.53
N ASN A 535 60.67 0.44 1.18
CA ASN A 535 59.54 -0.22 1.84
C ASN A 535 58.26 0.63 1.83
N GLU A 536 57.97 1.38 0.76
CA GLU A 536 56.85 2.34 0.71
C GLU A 536 55.50 1.64 0.98
N ALA A 537 55.35 0.38 0.54
CA ALA A 537 54.17 -0.44 0.85
C ALA A 537 53.98 -0.66 2.37
N LEU A 538 55.07 -0.90 3.11
CA LEU A 538 55.06 -1.02 4.57
C LEU A 538 54.73 0.32 5.24
N GLN A 539 55.27 1.42 4.71
CA GLN A 539 54.95 2.77 5.20
C GLN A 539 53.45 3.07 5.06
N HIS A 540 52.85 2.76 3.90
CA HIS A 540 51.42 2.92 3.68
C HIS A 540 50.58 2.02 4.59
N ALA A 541 50.98 0.76 4.81
CA ALA A 541 50.31 -0.13 5.74
C ALA A 541 50.32 0.44 7.17
N ALA A 542 51.45 0.99 7.62
CA ALA A 542 51.59 1.62 8.92
C ALA A 542 50.70 2.87 9.08
N ARG A 543 50.64 3.73 8.05
CA ARG A 543 49.75 4.91 8.00
C ARG A 543 48.26 4.53 7.96
N SER A 544 47.91 3.42 7.30
CA SER A 544 46.52 2.97 7.21
C SER A 544 45.94 2.53 8.57
N GLY A 545 46.79 2.00 9.45
CA GLY A 545 46.38 1.38 10.72
C GLY A 545 46.20 -0.14 10.65
N SER A 546 46.64 -0.79 9.56
CA SER A 546 46.36 -2.20 9.31
C SER A 546 47.45 -3.11 9.87
N ARG A 547 47.37 -3.45 11.16
CA ARG A 547 48.34 -4.34 11.84
C ARG A 547 48.58 -5.66 11.10
N GLN A 548 47.54 -6.29 10.57
CA GLN A 548 47.66 -7.56 9.85
C GLN A 548 48.49 -7.43 8.56
N VAL A 549 48.34 -6.32 7.83
CA VAL A 549 49.11 -6.04 6.61
C VAL A 549 50.58 -5.73 6.97
N VAL A 550 50.81 -4.97 8.04
CA VAL A 550 52.17 -4.69 8.54
C VAL A 550 52.88 -5.99 8.91
N GLN A 551 52.23 -6.88 9.67
CA GLN A 551 52.81 -8.18 10.02
C GLN A 551 53.07 -9.06 8.79
N MET A 552 52.16 -9.04 7.81
CA MET A 552 52.31 -9.80 6.57
C MET A 552 53.52 -9.32 5.75
N LEU A 553 53.68 -8.01 5.58
CA LEU A 553 54.83 -7.43 4.88
C LEU A 553 56.14 -7.74 5.60
N LEU A 554 56.21 -7.53 6.92
CA LEU A 554 57.40 -7.84 7.73
C LEU A 554 57.76 -9.34 7.75
N SER A 555 56.81 -10.23 7.45
CA SER A 555 57.07 -11.67 7.36
C SER A 555 57.68 -12.06 6.01
N ASP A 556 57.60 -11.20 5.00
CA ASP A 556 58.21 -11.42 3.69
C ASP A 556 59.72 -11.14 3.76
N GLN A 557 60.54 -12.14 3.42
CA GLN A 557 62.01 -12.04 3.52
C GLN A 557 62.62 -11.03 2.55
N ARG A 558 61.86 -10.56 1.56
CA ARG A 558 62.32 -9.59 0.55
C ARG A 558 62.22 -8.13 1.03
N VAL A 559 61.56 -7.85 2.17
CA VAL A 559 61.52 -6.50 2.73
C VAL A 559 62.92 -6.06 3.17
N ASP A 560 63.27 -4.80 2.90
CA ASP A 560 64.59 -4.26 3.24
C ASP A 560 64.68 -3.93 4.75
N ASP A 561 65.27 -4.86 5.50
CA ASP A 561 65.54 -4.73 6.93
C ASP A 561 66.69 -3.76 7.27
N ALA A 562 67.40 -3.21 6.27
CA ALA A 562 68.43 -2.18 6.50
C ALA A 562 67.83 -0.79 6.74
N PHE A 563 66.56 -0.59 6.37
CA PHE A 563 65.85 0.67 6.54
C PHE A 563 65.56 1.00 8.02
N ASP A 564 65.51 2.28 8.37
CA ASP A 564 65.21 2.71 9.74
C ASP A 564 63.70 2.69 10.02
N TYR A 565 63.24 1.66 10.72
CA TYR A 565 61.83 1.53 11.11
C TYR A 565 61.37 2.56 12.16
N HIS A 566 62.27 3.37 12.76
CA HIS A 566 61.87 4.49 13.62
C HIS A 566 61.15 5.58 12.85
N GLU A 567 61.57 5.84 11.61
CA GLU A 567 60.90 6.81 10.74
C GLU A 567 59.47 6.31 10.46
N ILE A 568 59.31 5.03 10.11
CA ILE A 568 58.00 4.41 9.86
C ILE A 568 57.10 4.43 11.10
N ALA A 569 57.67 4.09 12.26
CA ALA A 569 56.95 4.07 13.53
C ALA A 569 56.46 5.46 13.96
N SER A 570 57.15 6.53 13.56
CA SER A 570 56.82 7.92 13.92
C SER A 570 55.53 8.44 13.29
N TYR A 571 55.15 7.93 12.11
CA TYR A 571 53.91 8.28 11.41
C TYR A 571 52.90 7.11 11.33
N ALA A 572 53.13 6.04 12.09
CA ALA A 572 52.18 4.95 12.22
C ALA A 572 50.89 5.42 12.92
N ARG A 573 49.74 4.89 12.50
CA ARG A 573 48.43 5.35 13.00
C ARG A 573 48.12 4.92 14.44
N SER A 574 48.75 3.86 14.94
CA SER A 574 48.56 3.37 16.31
C SER A 574 49.88 2.97 16.97
N THR A 575 49.92 3.12 18.29
CA THR A 575 51.08 2.73 19.12
C THR A 575 51.39 1.23 19.00
N GLU A 576 50.37 0.38 18.87
CA GLU A 576 50.56 -1.06 18.63
C GLU A 576 51.32 -1.35 17.33
N ILE A 577 51.11 -0.55 16.28
CA ILE A 577 51.82 -0.75 15.00
C ILE A 577 53.27 -0.28 15.13
N SER A 578 53.50 0.84 15.81
CA SER A 578 54.85 1.31 16.13
C SER A 578 55.62 0.26 16.94
N GLU A 579 54.97 -0.37 17.93
CA GLU A 579 55.55 -1.46 18.72
C GLU A 579 55.90 -2.68 17.85
N VAL A 580 55.01 -3.10 16.95
CA VAL A 580 55.26 -4.24 16.03
C VAL A 580 56.45 -3.95 15.10
N LEU A 581 56.53 -2.74 14.54
CA LEU A 581 57.63 -2.33 13.66
C LEU A 581 58.97 -2.31 14.40
N LEU A 582 59.02 -1.69 15.58
CA LEU A 582 60.25 -1.58 16.38
C LEU A 582 60.67 -2.94 16.96
N ALA A 583 59.73 -3.79 17.37
CA ALA A 583 60.02 -5.14 17.84
C ALA A 583 60.63 -6.01 16.72
N HIS A 584 60.11 -5.91 15.49
CA HIS A 584 60.68 -6.61 14.34
C HIS A 584 62.10 -6.11 14.02
N TRP A 585 62.30 -4.79 14.04
CA TRP A 585 63.61 -4.16 13.84
C TRP A 585 64.68 -4.69 14.81
N LEU A 586 64.34 -4.72 16.11
CA LEU A 586 65.24 -5.20 17.17
C LEU A 586 65.54 -6.69 17.02
N ALA A 587 64.54 -7.51 16.68
CA ALA A 587 64.71 -8.95 16.49
C ALA A 587 65.67 -9.28 15.33
N LYS A 588 65.59 -8.55 14.21
CA LYS A 588 66.47 -8.76 13.06
C LYS A 588 67.90 -8.27 13.30
N ARG A 589 68.11 -7.12 13.94
CA ARG A 589 69.45 -6.64 14.30
C ARG A 589 70.11 -7.45 15.42
N GLY A 590 69.33 -8.00 16.34
CA GLY A 590 69.83 -8.92 17.38
C GLY A 590 70.24 -10.31 16.85
N SER A 591 69.87 -10.64 15.61
CA SER A 591 70.17 -11.93 14.96
C SER A 591 71.34 -11.85 13.96
N ILE A 592 71.98 -10.68 13.79
CA ILE A 592 73.23 -10.57 13.04
C ILE A 592 74.32 -11.25 13.88
N PRO A 593 74.98 -12.33 13.43
CA PRO A 593 76.06 -12.93 14.17
C PRO A 593 77.17 -11.90 14.32
N SER A 594 77.56 -11.60 15.55
CA SER A 594 78.79 -10.87 15.82
C SER A 594 79.95 -11.64 15.18
N VAL A 595 80.49 -11.15 14.06
CA VAL A 595 81.83 -11.55 13.62
C VAL A 595 82.81 -10.87 14.56
N THR A 596 83.02 -11.47 15.74
CA THR A 596 84.21 -11.24 16.55
C THR A 596 85.38 -11.94 15.87
N GLY A 597 86.29 -11.17 15.29
CA GLY A 597 87.40 -11.71 14.51
C GLY A 597 88.58 -10.77 14.27
N ARG A 598 88.89 -9.87 15.21
CA ARG A 598 90.24 -9.59 15.78
C ARG A 598 90.28 -8.26 16.51
#